data_AF-A0A2M7UJ14-F1
#
_entry.id   AF-A0A2M7UJ14-F1
#
_cell.length_a   1.000
_cell.length_b   1.000
_cell.length_c   1.000
_cell.angle_alpha   90.00
_cell.angle_beta   90.00
_cell.angle_gamma   90.00
#
_symmetry.space_group_name_H-M   'P 1'
#
loop_
_entity.id
_entity.type
_entity.pdbx_description
1 polymer ?
#
loop_
_entity_poly.entity_id
_entity_poly.type
_entity_poly.pdbx_seq_one_letter_code
_entity_poly.pdbx_strand_id
1 'polypeptide(L)' 'SNKKYWDGKIKKNVERDLETDIYLVNQGIAVLRLWEHEIKNDINSCYKKLNKLINATKNN' A
#
# COMPACT_ATOMS: atom_id res chain seq x y z
N SER A 1 15.08 -3.49 -25.65
CA SER A 1 14.25 -3.71 -24.45
C SER A 1 15.07 -3.36 -23.21
N ASN A 2 14.64 -2.39 -22.41
CA ASN A 2 15.38 -1.92 -21.22
C ASN A 2 15.05 -2.73 -19.96
N LYS A 3 14.82 -4.05 -20.11
CA LYS A 3 14.31 -4.92 -19.05
C LYS A 3 15.12 -4.82 -17.74
N LYS A 4 16.45 -4.92 -17.83
CA LYS A 4 17.35 -4.80 -16.66
C LYS A 4 17.21 -3.47 -15.90
N TYR A 5 16.96 -2.38 -16.62
CA TYR A 5 16.71 -1.07 -16.00
C TYR A 5 15.36 -1.05 -15.27
N TRP A 6 14.30 -1.55 -15.92
CA TRP A 6 12.96 -1.58 -15.34
C TRP A 6 12.88 -2.51 -14.13
N ASP A 7 13.46 -3.69 -14.20
CA ASP A 7 13.51 -4.65 -13.08
C ASP A 7 14.19 -4.00 -11.85
N GLY A 8 15.33 -3.33 -12.06
CA GLY A 8 16.03 -2.61 -11.00
C GLY A 8 15.24 -1.44 -10.44
N LYS A 9 14.50 -0.71 -11.29
CA LYS A 9 13.68 0.44 -10.86
C LYS A 9 12.45 0.00 -10.06
N ILE A 10 11.78 -1.08 -10.49
CA ILE A 10 10.64 -1.65 -9.78
C ILE A 10 11.09 -2.14 -8.40
N LYS A 11 12.21 -2.88 -8.32
CA LYS A 11 12.75 -3.35 -7.04
C LYS A 11 13.00 -2.21 -6.05
N LYS A 12 13.68 -1.15 -6.49
CA LYS A 12 13.95 0.04 -5.66
C LYS A 12 12.68 0.76 -5.22
N ASN A 13 11.64 0.77 -6.05
CA ASN A 13 10.36 1.35 -5.67
C ASN A 13 9.69 0.53 -4.56
N VAL A 14 9.70 -0.81 -4.68
CA VAL A 14 9.16 -1.71 -3.65
C VAL A 14 9.92 -1.57 -2.33
N GLU A 15 11.27 -1.50 -2.37
CA GLU A 15 12.10 -1.31 -1.17
C GLU A 15 11.75 0.01 -0.45
N ARG A 16 11.65 1.12 -1.19
CA ARG A 16 11.28 2.44 -0.62
C ARG A 16 9.86 2.47 -0.06
N ASP A 17 8.92 1.81 -0.73
CA ASP A 17 7.55 1.69 -0.24
C ASP A 17 7.51 0.94 1.10
N LEU A 18 8.26 -0.15 1.22
CA LEU A 18 8.38 -0.91 2.46
C LEU A 18 9.01 -0.08 3.60
N GLU A 19 10.08 0.67 3.32
CA GLU A 19 10.70 1.56 4.30
C GLU A 19 9.72 2.63 4.81
N THR A 20 8.91 3.19 3.92
CA THR A 20 7.88 4.17 4.25
C THR A 20 6.78 3.55 5.12
N ASP A 21 6.31 2.36 4.75
CA ASP A 21 5.29 1.64 5.51
C ASP A 21 5.80 1.33 6.94
N ILE A 22 7.03 0.84 7.08
CA ILE A 22 7.66 0.56 8.39
C ILE A 22 7.76 1.84 9.22
N TYR A 23 8.23 2.94 8.63
CA TYR A 23 8.38 4.21 9.33
C TYR A 23 7.03 4.70 9.87
N LEU A 24 5.98 4.70 9.05
CA LEU A 24 4.64 5.16 9.45
C LEU A 24 4.03 4.28 10.54
N VAL A 25 4.15 2.96 10.40
CA VAL A 25 3.66 2.01 11.42
C VAL A 25 4.36 2.22 12.76
N ASN A 26 5.68 2.45 12.76
CA ASN A 26 6.44 2.74 13.98
C ASN A 26 6.03 4.07 14.66
N GLN A 27 5.41 4.99 13.92
CA GLN A 27 4.82 6.21 14.46
C GLN A 27 3.36 6.03 14.92
N GLY A 28 2.84 4.80 14.91
CA GLY A 28 1.45 4.51 15.25
C GLY A 28 0.45 4.88 14.15
N ILE A 29 0.93 5.15 12.92
CA ILE A 29 0.08 5.49 11.79
C ILE A 29 -0.33 4.20 11.07
N ALA A 30 -1.62 3.97 10.94
CA ALA A 30 -2.17 2.89 10.14
C ALA A 30 -2.03 3.20 8.64
N VAL A 31 -1.47 2.27 7.87
CA VAL A 31 -1.23 2.43 6.42
C VAL A 31 -2.18 1.56 5.62
N LEU A 32 -2.84 2.15 4.61
CA LEU A 32 -3.60 1.43 3.58
C LEU A 32 -3.09 1.82 2.20
N ARG A 33 -2.67 0.83 1.40
CA ARG A 33 -2.30 1.03 0.00
C ARG A 33 -3.41 0.51 -0.91
N LEU A 34 -3.86 1.36 -1.83
CA LEU A 34 -4.83 1.02 -2.88
C LEU A 34 -4.21 1.37 -4.23
N TRP A 35 -4.10 0.38 -5.12
CA TRP A 35 -3.58 0.62 -6.46
C TRP A 35 -4.67 1.16 -7.38
N GLU A 36 -4.28 1.95 -8.38
CA GLU A 36 -5.20 2.54 -9.36
C GLU A 36 -6.10 1.48 -10.03
N HIS A 37 -5.52 0.34 -10.41
CA HIS A 37 -6.27 -0.74 -11.04
C HIS A 37 -7.22 -1.45 -10.06
N GLU A 38 -6.91 -1.51 -8.77
CA GLU A 38 -7.84 -2.07 -7.77
C GLU A 38 -9.08 -1.18 -7.66
N ILE A 39 -8.89 0.14 -7.64
CA ILE A 39 -9.97 1.13 -7.58
C ILE A 39 -10.82 1.05 -8.85
N LYS A 40 -10.19 0.98 -10.03
CA LYS A 40 -10.88 0.90 -11.33
C LYS A 40 -11.63 -0.41 -11.52
N ASN A 41 -11.11 -1.52 -11.01
CA ASN A 41 -11.71 -2.84 -11.22
C ASN A 41 -12.80 -3.15 -10.19
N ASP A 42 -12.59 -2.81 -8.91
CA ASP A 42 -13.55 -3.09 -7.84
C ASP A 42 -13.40 -2.11 -6.67
N ILE A 43 -14.13 -1.00 -6.78
CA ILE A 43 -14.21 0.02 -5.73
C ILE A 43 -14.80 -0.51 -4.42
N ASN A 44 -15.70 -1.50 -4.48
CA ASN A 44 -16.35 -2.05 -3.29
C ASN A 44 -15.35 -2.86 -2.46
N SER A 45 -14.47 -3.62 -3.11
CA SER A 45 -13.36 -4.31 -2.44
C SER A 45 -12.41 -3.30 -1.77
N CYS A 46 -12.06 -2.20 -2.44
CA CYS A 46 -11.25 -1.13 -1.86
C CYS A 46 -11.90 -0.52 -0.61
N TYR A 47 -13.21 -0.23 -0.69
CA TYR A 47 -13.98 0.28 0.45
C TYR A 47 -14.01 -0.71 1.63
N LYS A 48 -14.19 -2.01 1.36
CA LYS A 48 -14.12 -3.04 2.40
C LYS A 48 -12.76 -3.08 3.10
N LYS A 49 -11.66 -2.96 2.35
CA LYS A 49 -10.31 -2.87 2.92
C LYS A 49 -10.17 -1.65 3.84
N LEU A 50 -10.63 -0.49 3.40
CA LEU A 50 -10.62 0.74 4.18
C LEU A 50 -11.44 0.62 5.47
N ASN A 51 -12.68 0.15 5.38
CA ASN A 51 -13.54 -0.05 6.54
C ASN A 51 -12.95 -1.02 7.55
N LYS A 52 -12.34 -2.12 7.07
CA LYS A 52 -11.66 -3.08 7.95
C LYS A 52 -10.53 -2.41 8.74
N LEU A 53 -9.72 -1.58 8.07
CA LEU A 53 -8.63 -0.86 8.73
C LEU A 53 -9.17 0.12 9.78
N ILE A 54 -10.16 0.95 9.42
CA ILE A 54 -10.77 1.93 10.34
C ILE A 54 -11.34 1.23 11.57
N ASN A 55 -12.07 0.12 11.39
CA ASN A 55 -12.65 -0.62 12.50
C ASN A 55 -11.58 -1.26 13.40
N ALA A 56 -10.48 -1.77 12.82
CA ALA A 56 -9.35 -2.27 13.60
C ALA A 56 -8.68 -1.16 14.42
N THR A 57 -8.53 0.05 13.87
CA THR A 57 -7.94 1.19 14.57
C THR A 57 -8.83 1.78 15.67
N LYS A 58 -10.16 1.64 15.58
CA LYS A 58 -11.10 2.14 16.59
C LYS A 58 -11.24 1.23 17.81
N ASN A 59 -10.87 -0.05 17.68
CA ASN A 59 -10.98 -1.05 18.74
C ASN A 59 -9.67 -1.23 19.55
N ASN A 60 -8.65 -0.40 19.25
CA ASN A 60 -7.40 -0.25 20.02
C ASN A 60 -7.43 1.07 20.78
#